data_AF-A0A3B9WQM1-F1
#
_entry.id   AF-A0A3B9WQM1-F1
#
_cell.length_a   1.000
_cell.length_b   1.000
_cell.length_c   1.000
_cell.angle_alpha   90.00
_cell.angle_beta   90.00
_cell.angle_gamma   90.00
#
_symmetry.space_group_name_H-M   'P 1'
#
loop_
_entity.id
_entity.type
_entity.pdbx_description
1 polymer ?
#
loop_
_entity_poly.entity_id
_entity_poly.type
_entity_poly.pdbx_seq_one_letter_code
_entity_poly.pdbx_strand_id
1 'polypeptide(L)'
;AAKAVGYYNAGTVEFIYQDDNFFFLEMNTRLQVEHPVTEVITGIDLVEWQILVASGEKLPMTQEQVAARRNGHGIEVRINAENPSGGKFLPSPGTITALTTPD
;
A
#
# COMPACT_ATOMS: atom_id res chain seq x y z
N ALA A 1 10.32 7.07 14.19
CA ALA A 1 11.05 7.00 12.91
C ALA A 1 10.74 8.21 12.01
N ALA A 2 9.55 8.30 11.40
CA ALA A 2 9.21 9.37 10.43
C ALA A 2 9.52 10.80 10.89
N LYS A 3 9.05 11.23 12.08
CA LYS A 3 9.34 12.57 12.62
C LYS A 3 10.85 12.82 12.82
N ALA A 4 11.61 11.80 13.22
CA ALA A 4 13.03 11.94 13.54
C ALA A 4 13.90 12.20 12.29
N VAL A 5 13.44 11.74 11.12
CA VAL A 5 14.12 11.96 9.84
C VAL A 5 13.47 13.11 9.04
N GLY A 6 12.52 13.83 9.63
CA GLY A 6 11.77 14.87 8.92
C GLY A 6 11.01 14.34 7.70
N TYR A 7 10.52 13.09 7.78
CA TYR A 7 9.88 12.45 6.64
C TYR A 7 8.66 13.26 6.18
N TYR A 8 8.55 13.44 4.87
CA TYR A 8 7.52 14.21 4.23
C TYR A 8 6.79 13.35 3.20
N ASN A 9 5.49 13.56 3.05
CA ASN A 9 4.62 12.78 2.17
C ASN A 9 4.33 11.34 2.69
N ALA A 10 3.70 10.48 1.89
CA ALA A 10 3.39 9.09 2.26
C ALA A 10 4.62 8.18 2.11
N GLY A 11 4.71 7.17 2.96
CA GLY A 11 5.78 6.17 2.95
C GLY A 11 5.44 5.00 3.86
N THR A 12 6.14 3.89 3.68
CA THR A 12 5.89 2.65 4.42
C THR A 12 7.10 2.31 5.28
N VAL A 13 6.87 1.94 6.55
CA VAL A 13 7.91 1.43 7.45
C VAL A 13 7.70 -0.07 7.59
N GLU A 14 8.71 -0.85 7.24
CA GLU A 14 8.62 -2.30 7.18
C GLU A 14 9.26 -2.94 8.41
N PHE A 15 8.56 -3.95 8.93
CA PHE A 15 8.99 -4.71 10.09
C PHE A 15 8.89 -6.20 9.80
N ILE A 16 9.85 -6.96 10.34
CA ILE A 16 9.74 -8.42 10.47
C ILE A 16 9.15 -8.70 11.85
N TYR A 17 8.15 -9.58 11.91
CA TYR A 17 7.56 -10.06 13.16
C TYR A 17 7.98 -11.49 13.45
N GLN A 18 8.57 -11.72 14.61
CA GLN A 18 8.96 -13.06 15.08
C GLN A 18 8.89 -13.12 16.60
N ASP A 19 8.33 -14.20 17.15
CA ASP A 19 8.28 -14.47 18.60
C ASP A 19 7.77 -13.26 19.42
N ASP A 20 6.66 -12.66 19.01
CA ASP A 20 6.05 -11.45 19.62
C ASP A 20 6.93 -10.19 19.61
N ASN A 21 7.97 -10.17 18.78
CA ASN A 21 8.87 -9.03 18.62
C ASN A 21 8.80 -8.46 17.20
N PHE A 22 8.94 -7.13 17.09
CA PHE A 22 9.04 -6.39 15.84
C PHE A 22 10.47 -5.92 15.59
N PHE A 23 10.99 -6.19 14.39
CA PHE A 23 12.33 -5.80 13.97
C PHE A 23 12.22 -4.90 12.76
N PHE A 24 12.73 -3.67 12.85
CA PHE A 24 12.76 -2.75 11.71
C PHE A 24 13.62 -3.34 10.59
N LEU A 25 13.07 -3.37 9.38
CA LEU A 25 13.78 -3.78 8.17
C LEU A 25 14.24 -2.56 7.39
N GLU A 26 13.29 -1.78 6.88
CA GLU A 26 13.57 -0.59 6.09
C GLU A 26 12.40 0.39 6.07
N MET A 27 12.60 1.51 5.37
CA MET A 27 11.54 2.46 5.06
C MET A 27 11.49 2.71 3.56
N ASN A 28 10.34 2.44 2.94
CA ASN A 28 10.07 2.73 1.54
C ASN A 28 9.55 4.16 1.41
N THR A 29 10.36 5.05 0.81
CA THR A 29 10.09 6.50 0.75
C THR A 29 9.17 6.91 -0.41
N ARG A 30 8.17 6.07 -0.69
CA ARG A 30 7.22 6.22 -1.80
C ARG A 30 5.91 5.51 -1.45
N LEU A 31 4.87 5.76 -2.24
CA LEU A 31 3.66 4.96 -2.18
C LEU A 31 3.98 3.51 -2.55
N GLN A 32 3.40 2.58 -1.80
CA GLN A 32 3.51 1.16 -2.09
C GLN A 32 2.40 0.72 -3.04
N VAL A 33 2.67 -0.33 -3.82
CA VAL A 33 1.67 -0.85 -4.75
C VAL A 33 0.44 -1.35 -3.99
N GLU A 34 0.66 -1.96 -2.81
CA GLU A 34 -0.37 -2.50 -1.91
C GLU A 34 -1.11 -1.45 -1.06
N HIS A 35 -0.96 -0.15 -1.34
CA HIS A 35 -1.72 0.88 -0.61
C HIS A 35 -3.26 0.71 -0.64
N PRO A 36 -3.92 0.11 -1.68
CA PRO A 36 -5.37 -0.06 -1.69
C PRO A 36 -5.93 -0.83 -0.50
N VAL A 37 -5.16 -1.76 0.10
CA VAL A 37 -5.60 -2.49 1.30
C VAL A 37 -5.74 -1.57 2.51
N THR A 38 -4.97 -0.47 2.56
CA THR A 38 -5.10 0.57 3.59
C THR A 38 -6.28 1.48 3.29
N GLU A 39 -6.44 1.89 2.03
CA GLU A 39 -7.51 2.80 1.62
C GLU A 39 -8.89 2.19 1.86
N VAL A 40 -9.09 0.92 1.48
CA VAL A 40 -10.40 0.26 1.58
C VAL A 40 -10.90 0.12 3.02
N ILE A 41 -9.98 -0.03 3.99
CA ILE A 41 -10.36 -0.16 5.42
C ILE A 41 -10.42 1.19 6.13
N THR A 42 -9.75 2.23 5.64
CA THR A 42 -9.70 3.55 6.29
C THR A 42 -10.58 4.60 5.63
N GLY A 43 -10.98 4.39 4.37
CA GLY A 43 -11.64 5.39 3.53
C GLY A 43 -10.78 6.63 3.27
N ILE A 44 -9.45 6.48 3.32
CA ILE A 44 -8.49 7.54 3.01
C ILE A 44 -7.94 7.28 1.61
N ASP A 45 -8.01 8.28 0.73
CA ASP A 45 -7.28 8.28 -0.54
C ASP A 45 -5.87 8.81 -0.26
N LEU A 46 -4.90 7.91 -0.29
CA LEU A 46 -3.51 8.23 0.00
C LEU A 46 -2.90 9.06 -1.13
N VAL A 47 -3.27 8.83 -2.39
CA VAL A 47 -2.76 9.61 -3.53
C VAL A 47 -3.23 11.06 -3.44
N GLU A 48 -4.50 11.30 -3.12
CA GLU A 48 -5.04 12.63 -2.84
C GLU A 48 -4.25 13.32 -1.72
N TRP A 49 -4.04 12.62 -0.60
CA TRP A 49 -3.28 13.17 0.52
C TRP A 49 -1.83 13.46 0.17
N GLN A 50 -1.18 12.64 -0.66
CA GLN A 50 0.16 12.91 -1.16
C GLN A 50 0.21 14.23 -1.94
N ILE A 51 -0.81 14.53 -2.76
CA ILE A 51 -0.90 15.77 -3.54
C ILE A 51 -1.17 16.98 -2.61
N LEU A 52 -2.09 16.84 -1.66
CA LEU A 52 -2.40 17.88 -0.68
C LEU A 52 -1.17 18.24 0.15
N VAL A 53 -0.50 17.23 0.71
CA VAL A 53 0.74 17.42 1.48
C VAL A 53 1.84 18.01 0.59
N ALA A 54 2.01 17.54 -0.65
CA ALA A 54 2.99 18.13 -1.57
C ALA A 54 2.70 19.63 -1.86
N SER A 55 1.44 20.05 -1.76
CA SER A 55 1.01 21.46 -1.92
C SER A 55 1.16 22.30 -0.64
N GLY A 56 1.66 21.72 0.46
CA GLY A 56 1.83 22.39 1.75
C GLY A 56 0.58 22.41 2.63
N GLU A 57 -0.47 21.68 2.25
CA GLU A 57 -1.68 21.55 3.04
C GLU A 57 -1.46 20.70 4.30
N LYS A 58 -2.33 20.92 5.29
CA LYS A 58 -2.34 20.10 6.51
C LYS A 58 -2.99 18.74 6.24
N LEU A 59 -2.66 17.75 7.08
CA LEU A 59 -3.32 16.46 7.03
C LEU A 59 -4.83 16.61 7.29
N PRO A 60 -5.71 16.03 6.45
CA PRO A 60 -7.16 16.16 6.59
C PRO A 60 -7.76 15.52 7.83
N MET A 61 -7.05 14.60 8.49
CA MET A 61 -7.54 13.89 9.67
C MET A 61 -6.47 13.75 10.76
N THR A 62 -6.93 13.66 12.00
CA THR A 62 -6.10 13.29 13.16
C THR A 62 -5.95 11.78 13.28
N GLN A 63 -4.98 11.31 14.08
CA GLN A 63 -4.76 9.89 14.33
C GLN A 63 -6.01 9.20 14.90
N GLU A 64 -6.75 9.88 15.78
CA GLU A 64 -7.98 9.38 16.39
C GLU A 64 -9.08 9.19 15.35
N GLN A 65 -9.20 10.13 14.41
CA GLN A 65 -10.16 10.04 13.30
C GLN A 65 -9.82 8.89 12.35
N VAL A 66 -8.54 8.67 12.03
CA VAL A 66 -8.08 7.52 11.25
C VAL A 66 -8.43 6.21 11.95
N ALA A 67 -8.15 6.11 13.25
CA ALA A 67 -8.45 4.91 14.04
C ALA A 67 -9.97 4.63 14.10
N ALA A 68 -10.79 5.66 14.25
CA ALA A 68 -12.25 5.54 14.29
C ALA A 68 -12.87 5.12 12.95
N ARG A 69 -12.23 5.43 11.82
CA ARG A 69 -12.69 5.03 10.48
C ARG A 69 -12.32 3.60 10.11
N ARG A 70 -11.28 3.03 10.73
CA ARG A 70 -10.78 1.69 10.40
C ARG A 70 -11.90 0.65 10.55
N ASN A 71 -12.32 0.06 9.45
CA ASN A 71 -13.43 -0.89 9.42
C ASN A 71 -13.11 -2.10 8.52
N GLY A 72 -13.40 -3.31 9.01
CA GLY A 72 -13.24 -4.55 8.24
C GLY A 72 -11.79 -4.90 7.87
N HIS A 73 -11.64 -5.61 6.76
CA HIS A 73 -10.39 -6.13 6.23
C HIS A 73 -10.28 -5.85 4.73
N GLY A 74 -9.07 -5.58 4.26
CA GLY A 74 -8.74 -5.42 2.84
C GLY A 74 -7.85 -6.58 2.38
N ILE A 75 -8.11 -7.10 1.17
CA ILE A 75 -7.28 -8.12 0.52
C ILE A 75 -6.99 -7.60 -0.89
N GLU A 76 -5.72 -7.59 -1.26
CA GLU A 76 -5.26 -7.31 -2.63
C GLU A 76 -4.67 -8.60 -3.22
N VAL A 77 -5.01 -8.86 -4.48
CA VAL A 77 -4.39 -9.92 -5.28
C VAL A 77 -3.85 -9.29 -6.56
N ARG A 78 -2.60 -9.62 -6.91
CA ARG A 78 -1.97 -9.17 -8.15
C ARG A 78 -2.12 -10.24 -9.22
N ILE A 79 -2.75 -9.87 -10.33
CA ILE A 79 -2.80 -10.70 -11.53
C ILE A 79 -1.62 -10.32 -12.41
N ASN A 80 -0.60 -11.18 -12.45
CA ASN A 80 0.59 -10.96 -13.25
C ASN A 80 0.54 -11.77 -14.55
N ALA A 81 1.18 -11.27 -15.61
CA ALA A 81 1.42 -12.01 -16.84
C ALA A 81 2.58 -13.02 -16.64
N GLU A 82 2.38 -13.98 -15.74
CA GLU A 82 3.34 -15.02 -15.37
C GLU A 82 2.71 -16.41 -15.57
N ASN A 83 3.48 -17.35 -16.10
CA ASN A 83 3.05 -18.73 -16.27
C ASN A 83 3.53 -19.58 -15.07
N PRO A 84 2.62 -20.06 -14.21
CA PRO A 84 2.99 -20.82 -13.01
C PRO A 84 3.39 -22.27 -13.32
N SER A 85 3.34 -22.72 -14.58
CA SER A 85 3.63 -24.11 -14.97
C SER A 85 4.97 -24.60 -14.43
N GLY A 86 4.95 -25.77 -13.78
CA GLY A 86 6.12 -26.36 -13.12
C GLY A 86 6.69 -25.52 -11.97
N GLY A 87 5.94 -24.57 -11.41
CA GLY A 87 6.38 -23.69 -10.32
C GLY A 87 7.36 -22.61 -10.74
N LYS A 88 7.47 -22.31 -12.05
CA LYS A 88 8.53 -21.43 -12.58
C LYS A 88 8.17 -19.95 -12.68
N PHE A 89 6.89 -19.60 -12.73
CA PHE A 89 6.40 -18.21 -12.83
C PHE A 89 7.12 -17.39 -13.91
N LEU A 90 7.34 -18.00 -15.09
CA LEU A 90 8.05 -17.32 -16.17
C LEU A 90 7.19 -16.18 -16.73
N PRO A 91 7.77 -15.01 -17.07
CA PRO A 91 7.04 -13.95 -17.76
C PRO A 91 6.39 -14.47 -19.05
N SER A 92 5.16 -14.05 -19.30
CA SER A 92 4.33 -14.50 -20.43
C SER A 92 3.92 -13.32 -21.32
N PRO A 93 4.84 -12.76 -22.13
CA PRO A 93 4.53 -11.67 -23.04
C PRO A 93 3.65 -12.15 -24.21
N GLY A 94 2.84 -11.25 -24.77
CA GLY A 94 1.97 -11.55 -25.91
C GLY A 94 0.78 -10.59 -25.97
N THR A 95 -0.03 -10.73 -27.01
CA THR A 95 -1.26 -9.93 -27.16
C THR A 95 -2.34 -10.44 -26.22
N ILE A 96 -2.95 -9.55 -25.44
CA ILE A 96 -4.17 -9.85 -24.67
C ILE A 96 -5.34 -9.98 -25.67
N THR A 97 -5.83 -11.20 -25.89
CA THR A 97 -6.92 -11.46 -26.84
C THR A 97 -8.31 -11.31 -26.24
N ALA A 98 -8.43 -11.40 -24.91
CA ALA A 98 -9.66 -11.19 -24.16
C ALA A 98 -9.33 -10.70 -22.73
N LEU A 99 -10.15 -9.79 -22.20
CA LEU A 99 -10.10 -9.32 -20.82
C LEU A 99 -11.54 -9.08 -20.35
N THR A 100 -11.93 -9.72 -19.26
CA THR A 100 -13.21 -9.49 -18.59
C THR A 100 -12.92 -9.28 -17.11
N THR A 101 -13.25 -8.10 -16.61
CA THR A 101 -13.14 -7.77 -15.19
C THR A 101 -14.43 -8.15 -14.46
N PRO A 102 -14.38 -8.37 -13.14
CA PRO A 102 -15.60 -8.40 -12.33
C PRO A 102 -16.40 -7.09 -12.45
N ASP A 103 -17.70 -7.17 -12.15
CA ASP A 103 -18.61 -6.01 -12.07
C ASP A 103 -18.35 -5.15 -10.81
#